data_AF-A0A091DLF7-F1
#
_entry.id   AF-A0A091DLF7-F1
#
_cell.length_a   1.000
_cell.length_b   1.000
_cell.length_c   1.000
_cell.angle_alpha   90.00
_cell.angle_beta   90.00
_cell.angle_gamma   90.00
#
_symmetry.space_group_name_H-M   'P 1'
#
loop_
_entity.id
_entity.type
_entity.pdbx_description
1 polymer ?
#
loop_
_entity_poly.entity_id
_entity_poly.type
_entity_poly.pdbx_seq_one_letter_code
_entity_poly.pdbx_strand_id
1 'polypeptide(L)'
;MRAQLTRRTLFSLVLGLLLLSPAAEAAAATCRCSTSYGQLLGQLRSQADLMKDTSRLLDPFIRSQGLDTPVLRGSCKECSRAFPSEDALRRLSRQGFLRTVSATLNDVLQRLAALQQHLLKGKNVPEMQVATRNIQGVRNNIYCMLELLTNCSETPEPLLPGTAATLTPPTPSFWFRLEGCQFLCGYHSFMGSVGQVFGEWGDSLSGNRTHSPRRRALYKGARRARPSRRVKRPVPRGQLFR
;
A
#
# COMPACT_ATOMS: atom_id res chain seq x y z
N MET A 1 38.07 -57.05 -9.74
CA MET A 1 38.19 -55.57 -9.85
C MET A 1 36.92 -54.85 -10.35
N ARG A 2 35.75 -55.50 -10.52
CA ARG A 2 34.52 -54.84 -11.02
C ARG A 2 33.63 -54.22 -9.92
N ALA A 3 33.64 -54.78 -8.71
CA ALA A 3 32.81 -54.34 -7.59
C ALA A 3 33.29 -53.04 -6.89
N GLN A 4 34.57 -52.68 -7.00
CA GLN A 4 35.09 -51.43 -6.45
C GLN A 4 34.72 -50.21 -7.31
N LEU A 5 34.56 -50.40 -8.63
CA LEU A 5 34.20 -49.32 -9.56
C LEU A 5 32.74 -48.88 -9.39
N THR A 6 31.82 -49.84 -9.23
CA THR A 6 30.38 -49.57 -9.00
C THR A 6 30.09 -48.97 -7.64
N ARG A 7 30.90 -49.29 -6.61
CA ARG A 7 30.79 -48.68 -5.29
C ARG A 7 31.18 -47.19 -5.34
N ARG A 8 32.27 -46.84 -6.04
CA ARG A 8 32.70 -45.43 -6.16
C ARG A 8 31.71 -44.55 -6.93
N THR A 9 31.07 -45.07 -7.97
CA THR A 9 30.06 -44.31 -8.73
C THR A 9 28.79 -44.08 -7.91
N LEU A 10 28.33 -45.07 -7.14
CA LEU A 10 27.17 -44.92 -6.24
C LEU A 10 27.44 -43.92 -5.11
N PHE A 11 28.62 -43.98 -4.48
CA PHE A 11 28.99 -43.01 -3.45
C PHE A 11 29.12 -41.57 -4.01
N SER A 12 29.65 -41.41 -5.22
CA SER A 12 29.74 -40.09 -5.88
C SER A 12 28.37 -39.53 -6.28
N LEU A 13 27.45 -40.39 -6.71
CA LEU A 13 26.05 -40.01 -7.01
C LEU A 13 25.27 -39.63 -5.76
N VAL A 14 25.41 -40.39 -4.67
CA VAL A 14 24.75 -40.08 -3.39
C VAL A 14 25.32 -38.80 -2.78
N LEU A 15 26.64 -38.57 -2.88
CA LEU A 15 27.26 -37.33 -2.41
C LEU A 15 26.86 -36.13 -3.29
N GLY A 16 26.77 -36.32 -4.61
CA GLY A 16 26.26 -35.29 -5.54
C GLY A 16 24.80 -34.93 -5.28
N LEU A 17 23.94 -35.91 -4.99
CA LEU A 17 22.53 -35.70 -4.59
C LEU A 17 22.42 -35.00 -3.22
N LEU A 18 23.26 -35.36 -2.25
CA LEU A 18 23.31 -34.70 -0.93
C LEU A 18 23.80 -33.25 -0.99
N LEU A 19 24.66 -32.91 -1.95
CA LEU A 19 25.15 -31.54 -2.18
C LEU A 19 24.17 -30.69 -3.00
N LEU A 20 23.27 -31.32 -3.78
CA LEU A 20 22.17 -30.64 -4.50
C LEU A 20 21.01 -30.25 -3.58
N SER A 21 20.80 -30.94 -2.46
CA SER A 21 19.72 -30.64 -1.51
C SER A 21 19.85 -29.25 -0.85
N PRO A 22 21.00 -28.84 -0.28
CA PRO A 22 21.14 -27.48 0.26
C PRO A 22 21.24 -26.41 -0.82
N ALA A 23 21.66 -26.74 -2.05
CA ALA A 23 21.68 -25.80 -3.16
C ALA A 23 20.27 -25.56 -3.74
N ALA A 24 19.39 -26.56 -3.74
CA ALA A 24 17.98 -26.42 -4.08
C ALA A 24 17.20 -25.66 -2.98
N GLU A 25 17.54 -25.84 -1.71
CA GLU A 25 17.00 -25.05 -0.59
C GLU A 25 17.56 -23.61 -0.57
N ALA A 26 18.82 -23.40 -0.93
CA ALA A 26 19.38 -22.06 -1.13
C ALA A 26 18.80 -21.36 -2.37
N ALA A 27 18.43 -22.11 -3.41
CA ALA A 27 17.64 -21.59 -4.53
C ALA A 27 16.19 -21.28 -4.11
N ALA A 28 15.65 -21.96 -3.09
CA ALA A 28 14.36 -21.65 -2.46
C ALA A 28 14.42 -20.45 -1.49
N ALA A 29 15.59 -19.83 -1.30
CA ALA A 29 15.72 -18.47 -0.76
C ALA A 29 15.45 -17.39 -1.82
N THR A 30 14.85 -17.75 -2.96
CA THR A 30 14.11 -16.77 -3.77
C THR A 30 12.92 -16.32 -2.94
N CYS A 31 12.77 -15.01 -2.76
CA CYS A 31 11.54 -14.39 -2.21
C CYS A 31 10.32 -15.15 -2.75
N ARG A 32 9.46 -15.69 -1.87
CA ARG A 32 8.24 -16.46 -2.25
C ARG A 32 7.29 -15.67 -3.17
N CYS A 33 7.54 -14.39 -3.30
CA CYS A 33 6.85 -13.45 -4.15
C CYS A 33 7.62 -13.24 -5.45
N SER A 34 7.08 -13.77 -6.55
CA SER A 34 7.69 -13.72 -7.89
C SER A 34 7.45 -12.41 -8.65
N THR A 35 6.74 -11.45 -8.04
CA THR A 35 6.26 -10.23 -8.72
C THR A 35 7.24 -9.07 -8.54
N SER A 36 7.52 -8.33 -9.61
CA SER A 36 8.36 -7.13 -9.53
C SER A 36 7.71 -6.03 -8.67
N TYR A 37 8.52 -5.15 -8.07
CA TYR A 37 8.06 -4.04 -7.23
C TYR A 37 6.99 -3.18 -7.92
N GLY A 38 7.25 -2.73 -9.17
CA GLY A 38 6.32 -1.88 -9.90
C GLY A 38 4.98 -2.58 -10.20
N GLN A 39 5.02 -3.85 -10.60
CA GLN A 39 3.80 -4.63 -10.84
C GLN A 39 2.99 -4.82 -9.55
N LEU A 40 3.66 -5.14 -8.44
CA LEU A 40 3.00 -5.32 -7.14
C LEU A 40 2.40 -4.01 -6.61
N LEU A 41 3.10 -2.89 -6.78
CA LEU A 41 2.58 -1.57 -6.45
C LEU A 41 1.34 -1.23 -7.30
N GLY A 42 1.37 -1.54 -8.60
CA GLY A 42 0.22 -1.40 -9.49
C GLY A 42 -0.99 -2.23 -9.05
N GLN A 43 -0.77 -3.47 -8.59
CA GLN A 43 -1.82 -4.32 -8.02
C GLN A 43 -2.42 -3.70 -6.74
N LEU A 44 -1.57 -3.25 -5.81
CA LEU A 44 -2.01 -2.63 -4.56
C LEU A 44 -2.83 -1.35 -4.80
N ARG A 45 -2.43 -0.51 -5.75
CA ARG A 45 -3.20 0.66 -6.20
C ARG A 45 -4.57 0.26 -6.74
N SER A 46 -4.58 -0.71 -7.66
CA SER A 46 -5.82 -1.18 -8.30
C SER A 46 -6.78 -1.80 -7.29
N GLN A 47 -6.26 -2.53 -6.31
CA GLN A 47 -7.05 -3.10 -5.22
C GLN A 47 -7.61 -2.01 -4.29
N ALA A 48 -6.81 -1.00 -3.92
CA ALA A 48 -7.30 0.13 -3.13
C ALA A 48 -8.40 0.92 -3.87
N ASP A 49 -8.23 1.16 -5.17
CA ASP A 49 -9.23 1.80 -6.02
C ASP A 49 -10.52 0.99 -6.14
N LEU A 50 -10.43 -0.33 -6.20
CA LEU A 50 -11.60 -1.21 -6.18
C LEU A 50 -12.30 -1.19 -4.81
N MET A 51 -11.53 -1.17 -3.73
CA MET A 51 -12.05 -1.31 -2.37
C MET A 51 -12.57 -0.01 -1.77
N LYS A 52 -12.20 1.16 -2.32
CA LYS A 52 -12.80 2.45 -1.92
C LYS A 52 -14.22 2.67 -2.47
N ASP A 53 -14.61 1.93 -3.51
CA ASP A 53 -15.92 2.02 -4.15
C ASP A 53 -17.02 1.46 -3.24
N THR A 54 -17.89 2.33 -2.74
CA THR A 54 -18.97 1.99 -1.80
C THR A 54 -20.01 1.05 -2.40
N SER A 55 -20.15 1.05 -3.73
CA SER A 55 -21.09 0.16 -4.43
C SER A 55 -20.72 -1.31 -4.29
N ARG A 56 -19.46 -1.61 -3.93
CA ARG A 56 -18.92 -2.96 -3.78
C ARG A 56 -19.22 -3.62 -2.45
N LEU A 57 -19.67 -2.89 -1.43
CA LEU A 57 -19.96 -3.48 -0.12
C LEU A 57 -20.93 -2.63 0.73
N LEU A 58 -20.65 -1.35 0.94
CA LEU A 58 -21.47 -0.48 1.78
C LEU A 58 -22.91 -0.32 1.24
N ASP A 59 -23.07 0.03 -0.03
CA ASP A 59 -24.41 0.27 -0.58
C ASP A 59 -25.28 -1.01 -0.60
N PRO A 60 -24.75 -2.19 -1.00
CA PRO A 60 -25.44 -3.46 -0.81
C PRO A 60 -25.80 -3.75 0.64
N PHE A 61 -24.90 -3.46 1.59
CA PHE A 61 -25.16 -3.64 3.01
C PHE A 61 -26.33 -2.75 3.48
N ILE A 62 -26.31 -1.45 3.17
CA ILE A 62 -27.38 -0.49 3.51
C ILE A 62 -28.74 -1.01 3.01
N ARG A 63 -28.83 -1.45 1.75
CA ARG A 63 -30.05 -2.01 1.17
C ARG A 63 -30.51 -3.28 1.91
N SER A 64 -29.59 -4.23 2.13
CA SER A 64 -29.90 -5.52 2.77
C SER A 64 -30.36 -5.39 4.24
N GLN A 65 -29.97 -4.31 4.90
CA GLN A 65 -30.30 -4.02 6.30
C GLN A 65 -31.53 -3.12 6.47
N GLY A 66 -32.15 -2.66 5.38
CA GLY A 66 -33.31 -1.77 5.42
C GLY A 66 -32.96 -0.35 5.88
N LEU A 67 -31.73 0.08 5.63
CA LEU A 67 -31.23 1.42 5.99
C LEU A 67 -31.34 2.42 4.83
N ASP A 68 -32.05 2.06 3.76
CA ASP A 68 -32.05 2.82 2.50
C ASP A 68 -33.04 4.00 2.44
N THR A 69 -33.42 4.53 3.60
CA THR A 69 -34.20 5.77 3.69
C THR A 69 -33.27 6.98 3.76
N PRO A 70 -33.68 8.18 3.31
CA PRO A 70 -32.80 9.35 3.28
C PRO A 70 -32.14 9.67 4.63
N VAL A 71 -32.89 9.55 5.73
CA VAL A 71 -32.39 9.83 7.09
C VAL A 71 -31.33 8.80 7.50
N LEU A 72 -31.62 7.50 7.37
CA LEU A 72 -30.72 6.42 7.79
C LEU A 72 -29.48 6.34 6.91
N ARG A 73 -29.63 6.55 5.60
CA ARG A 73 -28.52 6.64 4.66
C ARG A 73 -27.63 7.83 5.01
N GLY A 74 -28.20 8.93 5.50
CA GLY A 74 -27.46 10.06 6.06
C GLY A 74 -26.58 9.65 7.25
N SER A 75 -27.14 8.93 8.22
CA SER A 75 -26.40 8.42 9.38
C SER A 75 -25.28 7.43 9.00
N CYS A 76 -25.43 6.67 7.91
CA CYS A 76 -24.37 5.80 7.40
C CYS A 76 -23.20 6.54 6.74
N LYS A 77 -23.37 7.82 6.37
CA LYS A 77 -22.28 8.67 5.84
C LYS A 77 -21.37 9.24 6.92
N GLU A 78 -21.79 9.19 8.19
CA GLU A 78 -20.93 9.49 9.33
C GLU A 78 -19.95 8.33 9.53
N CYS A 79 -18.94 8.27 8.66
CA CYS A 79 -17.94 7.21 8.69
C CYS A 79 -17.25 7.11 10.05
N SER A 80 -17.04 5.88 10.52
CA SER A 80 -16.30 5.61 11.75
C SER A 80 -14.90 6.24 11.71
N ARG A 81 -14.54 6.95 12.78
CA ARG A 81 -13.21 7.54 12.98
C ARG A 81 -12.18 6.56 13.57
N ALA A 82 -12.54 5.28 13.69
CA ALA A 82 -11.64 4.24 14.20
C ALA A 82 -10.50 3.89 13.24
N PHE A 83 -10.58 4.34 11.98
CA PHE A 83 -9.56 4.10 10.97
C PHE A 83 -8.47 5.19 10.98
N PRO A 84 -7.21 4.84 10.67
CA PRO A 84 -6.16 5.83 10.48
C PRO A 84 -6.51 6.83 9.38
N SER A 85 -6.29 8.13 9.63
CA SER A 85 -6.46 9.17 8.61
C SER A 85 -5.34 9.14 7.57
N GLU A 86 -5.59 9.72 6.39
CA GLU A 86 -4.59 9.85 5.34
C GLU A 86 -3.30 10.51 5.84
N ASP A 87 -3.40 11.62 6.59
CA ASP A 87 -2.25 12.30 7.18
C ASP A 87 -1.46 11.42 8.15
N ALA A 88 -2.15 10.58 8.94
CA ALA A 88 -1.48 9.64 9.83
C ALA A 88 -0.72 8.58 9.03
N LEU A 89 -1.32 8.06 7.95
CA LEU A 89 -0.70 7.08 7.06
C LEU A 89 0.51 7.67 6.30
N ARG A 90 0.42 8.91 5.82
CA ARG A 90 1.50 9.62 5.11
C ARG A 90 2.76 9.82 5.95
N ARG A 91 2.61 9.93 7.27
CA ARG A 91 3.73 10.12 8.21
C ARG A 91 4.53 8.84 8.49
N LEU A 92 4.00 7.68 8.09
CA LEU A 92 4.68 6.40 8.32
C LEU A 92 5.80 6.17 7.29
N SER A 93 6.81 5.39 7.68
CA SER A 93 7.74 4.81 6.72
C SER A 93 7.00 3.84 5.78
N ARG A 94 7.59 3.49 4.63
CA ARG A 94 6.96 2.52 3.70
C ARG A 94 6.60 1.19 4.39
N GLN A 95 7.51 0.64 5.18
CA GLN A 95 7.25 -0.57 5.96
C GLN A 95 6.21 -0.34 7.05
N GLY A 96 6.29 0.79 7.78
CA GLY A 96 5.31 1.15 8.81
C GLY A 96 3.89 1.24 8.24
N PHE A 97 3.74 1.91 7.10
CA PHE A 97 2.49 2.01 6.35
C PHE A 97 1.94 0.63 6.00
N LEU A 98 2.75 -0.24 5.39
CA LEU A 98 2.33 -1.59 5.01
C LEU A 98 1.90 -2.43 6.22
N ARG A 99 2.66 -2.39 7.32
CA ARG A 99 2.31 -3.09 8.57
C ARG A 99 0.99 -2.57 9.16
N THR A 100 0.83 -1.25 9.24
CA THR A 100 -0.41 -0.62 9.71
C THR A 100 -1.60 -1.02 8.86
N VAL A 101 -1.48 -0.95 7.53
CA VAL A 101 -2.57 -1.34 6.62
C VAL A 101 -2.93 -2.82 6.79
N SER A 102 -1.94 -3.72 6.86
CA SER A 102 -2.19 -5.15 7.06
C SER A 102 -2.91 -5.44 8.39
N ALA A 103 -2.50 -4.77 9.47
CA ALA A 103 -3.13 -4.91 10.78
C ALA A 103 -4.58 -4.38 10.77
N THR A 104 -4.81 -3.18 10.24
CA THR A 104 -6.17 -2.61 10.11
C THR A 104 -7.07 -3.51 9.25
N LEU A 105 -6.56 -4.07 8.16
CA LEU A 105 -7.31 -5.02 7.32
C LEU A 105 -7.63 -6.33 8.05
N ASN A 106 -6.77 -6.78 8.97
CA ASN A 106 -7.05 -7.94 9.81
C ASN A 106 -8.22 -7.67 10.78
N ASP A 107 -8.24 -6.49 11.41
CA ASP A 107 -9.36 -6.08 12.27
C ASP A 107 -10.66 -5.93 11.48
N VAL A 108 -10.56 -5.45 10.23
CA VAL A 108 -11.71 -5.40 9.31
C VAL A 108 -12.25 -6.79 9.06
N LEU A 109 -11.40 -7.79 8.75
CA LEU A 109 -11.85 -9.17 8.53
C LEU A 109 -12.61 -9.73 9.74
N GLN A 110 -12.12 -9.48 10.96
CA GLN A 110 -12.80 -9.91 12.19
C GLN A 110 -14.18 -9.24 12.34
N ARG A 111 -14.27 -7.94 12.07
CA ARG A 111 -15.55 -7.21 12.12
C ARG A 111 -16.51 -7.62 11.00
N LEU A 112 -16.03 -7.90 9.80
CA LEU A 112 -16.86 -8.42 8.71
C LEU A 112 -17.44 -9.79 9.08
N ALA A 113 -16.65 -10.67 9.71
CA ALA A 113 -17.14 -11.94 10.21
C ALA A 113 -18.24 -11.77 11.26
N ALA A 114 -18.09 -10.83 12.21
CA ALA A 114 -19.12 -10.52 13.19
C ALA A 114 -20.41 -9.99 12.51
N LEU A 115 -20.30 -9.04 11.58
CA LEU A 115 -21.45 -8.54 10.82
C LEU A 115 -22.15 -9.66 10.05
N GLN A 116 -21.38 -10.56 9.44
CA GLN A 116 -21.93 -11.70 8.70
C GLN A 116 -22.69 -12.66 9.63
N GLN A 117 -22.13 -12.97 10.79
CA GLN A 117 -22.74 -13.87 11.78
C GLN A 117 -24.03 -13.31 12.38
N HIS A 118 -24.09 -12.00 12.64
CA HIS A 118 -25.17 -11.40 13.43
C HIS A 118 -26.24 -10.71 12.58
N LEU A 119 -25.89 -10.09 11.44
CA LEU A 119 -26.83 -9.29 10.63
C LEU A 119 -27.19 -9.93 9.29
N LEU A 120 -26.37 -10.87 8.83
CA LEU A 120 -26.51 -11.51 7.52
C LEU A 120 -26.78 -13.01 7.61
N LYS A 121 -27.01 -13.55 8.81
CA LYS A 121 -27.40 -14.95 8.96
C LYS A 121 -28.70 -15.21 8.19
N GLY A 122 -28.64 -16.11 7.20
CA GLY A 122 -29.75 -16.42 6.30
C GLY A 122 -30.00 -15.40 5.19
N LYS A 123 -29.20 -14.33 5.08
CA LYS A 123 -29.25 -13.37 3.97
C LYS A 123 -28.06 -13.63 3.03
N ASN A 124 -28.32 -13.63 1.72
CA ASN A 124 -27.27 -13.71 0.72
C ASN A 124 -26.75 -12.30 0.39
N VAL A 125 -25.56 -11.97 0.88
CA VAL A 125 -24.82 -10.75 0.49
C VAL A 125 -23.47 -11.18 -0.06
N PRO A 126 -23.41 -11.57 -1.35
CA PRO A 126 -22.19 -12.10 -1.97
C PRO A 126 -21.03 -11.09 -1.93
N GLU A 127 -21.34 -9.80 -1.91
CA GLU A 127 -20.38 -8.71 -1.79
C GLU A 127 -19.52 -8.81 -0.52
N MET A 128 -20.08 -9.33 0.58
CA MET A 128 -19.33 -9.53 1.83
C MET A 128 -18.23 -10.58 1.67
N GLN A 129 -18.51 -11.67 0.95
CA GLN A 129 -17.54 -12.72 0.67
C GLN A 129 -16.48 -12.24 -0.32
N VAL A 130 -16.89 -11.48 -1.35
CA VAL A 130 -15.97 -10.86 -2.31
C VAL A 130 -15.03 -9.88 -1.60
N ALA A 131 -15.55 -9.02 -0.71
CA ALA A 131 -14.75 -8.10 0.08
C ALA A 131 -13.73 -8.84 0.96
N THR A 132 -14.16 -9.91 1.64
CA THR A 132 -13.27 -10.76 2.46
C THR A 132 -12.09 -11.30 1.65
N ARG A 133 -12.37 -11.85 0.45
CA ARG A 133 -11.32 -12.37 -0.45
C ARG A 133 -10.41 -11.25 -0.97
N ASN A 134 -10.96 -10.10 -1.33
CA ASN A 134 -10.17 -8.96 -1.79
C ASN A 134 -9.22 -8.46 -0.69
N ILE A 135 -9.69 -8.38 0.56
CA ILE A 135 -8.86 -8.01 1.71
C ILE A 135 -7.72 -9.01 1.91
N GLN A 136 -8.01 -10.32 1.82
CA GLN A 136 -6.97 -11.35 1.89
C GLN A 136 -5.94 -11.19 0.76
N GLY A 137 -6.40 -10.92 -0.47
CA GLY A 137 -5.53 -10.64 -1.62
C GLY A 137 -4.61 -9.43 -1.39
N VAL A 138 -5.13 -8.33 -0.85
CA VAL A 138 -4.32 -7.15 -0.49
C VAL A 138 -3.29 -7.50 0.57
N ARG A 139 -3.67 -8.23 1.63
CA ARG A 139 -2.73 -8.64 2.69
C ARG A 139 -1.59 -9.49 2.16
N ASN A 140 -1.87 -10.40 1.22
CA ASN A 140 -0.84 -11.20 0.55
C ASN A 140 0.10 -10.31 -0.28
N ASN A 141 -0.44 -9.34 -1.02
CA ASN A 141 0.37 -8.39 -1.78
C ASN A 141 1.22 -7.48 -0.87
N ILE A 142 0.68 -7.06 0.29
CA ILE A 142 1.42 -6.31 1.31
C ILE A 142 2.57 -7.15 1.87
N TYR A 143 2.33 -8.41 2.20
CA TYR A 143 3.38 -9.33 2.64
C TYR A 143 4.51 -9.39 1.61
N CYS A 144 4.17 -9.58 0.34
CA CYS A 144 5.14 -9.58 -0.75
C CYS A 144 5.90 -8.25 -0.88
N MET A 145 5.22 -7.13 -0.70
CA MET A 145 5.85 -5.82 -0.78
C MET A 145 6.82 -5.60 0.39
N LEU A 146 6.50 -6.11 1.58
CA LEU A 146 7.40 -6.08 2.73
C LEU A 146 8.67 -6.90 2.47
N GLU A 147 8.53 -8.13 1.98
CA GLU A 147 9.67 -9.00 1.61
C GLU A 147 10.61 -8.34 0.58
N LEU A 148 10.03 -7.66 -0.43
CA LEU A 148 10.81 -6.90 -1.41
C LEU A 148 11.54 -5.70 -0.81
N LEU A 149 10.97 -5.06 0.22
CA LEU A 149 11.59 -3.91 0.90
C LEU A 149 12.68 -4.31 1.90
N THR A 150 12.69 -5.56 2.37
CA THR A 150 13.68 -6.11 3.32
C THR A 150 14.77 -6.94 2.64
N ASN A 151 14.91 -6.83 1.30
CA ASN A 151 15.89 -7.56 0.49
C ASN A 151 15.86 -9.08 0.70
N CYS A 152 14.70 -9.67 1.05
CA CYS A 152 14.54 -11.11 1.29
C CYS A 152 15.49 -11.69 2.37
N SER A 153 16.12 -10.89 3.23
CA SER A 153 17.15 -11.37 4.19
C SER A 153 16.69 -11.43 5.64
N GLU A 154 15.49 -10.95 5.96
CA GLU A 154 14.97 -10.91 7.32
C GLU A 154 13.95 -12.03 7.52
N THR A 155 14.28 -12.94 8.45
CA THR A 155 13.31 -13.88 9.01
C THR A 155 12.13 -13.09 9.58
N PRO A 156 10.87 -13.40 9.23
CA PRO A 156 9.72 -12.66 9.73
C PRO A 156 9.74 -12.63 11.26
N GLU A 157 9.80 -11.43 11.84
CA GLU A 157 9.54 -11.25 13.26
C GLU A 157 8.11 -11.73 13.54
N PRO A 158 7.88 -12.55 14.59
CA PRO A 158 6.55 -12.99 14.93
C PRO A 158 5.66 -11.77 15.16
N LEU A 159 4.64 -11.59 14.32
CA LEU A 159 3.58 -10.63 14.57
C LEU A 159 2.97 -10.96 15.93
N LEU A 160 3.24 -10.11 16.92
CA LEU A 160 2.60 -10.16 18.22
C LEU A 160 1.10 -10.30 18.00
N PRO A 161 0.43 -11.27 18.64
CA PRO A 161 -1.01 -11.40 18.55
C PRO A 161 -1.61 -10.10 19.06
N GLY A 162 -2.21 -9.33 18.14
CA GLY A 162 -3.04 -8.19 18.51
C GLY A 162 -4.06 -8.69 19.51
N THR A 163 -4.14 -8.01 20.66
CA THR A 163 -5.09 -8.33 21.72
C THR A 163 -6.48 -8.26 21.11
N ALA A 164 -7.05 -9.43 20.81
CA ALA A 164 -8.42 -9.52 20.35
C ALA A 164 -9.30 -9.04 21.50
N ALA A 165 -9.82 -7.83 21.38
CA ALA A 165 -10.91 -7.41 22.24
C ALA A 165 -12.07 -8.34 21.93
N THR A 166 -12.40 -9.22 22.88
CA THR A 166 -13.61 -10.04 22.84
C THR A 166 -14.80 -9.09 22.82
N LEU A 167 -15.31 -8.82 21.62
CA LEU A 167 -16.55 -8.10 21.44
C LEU A 167 -17.66 -9.02 21.93
N THR A 168 -18.21 -8.71 23.09
CA THR A 168 -19.44 -9.31 23.60
C THR A 168 -20.50 -9.21 22.51
N PRO A 169 -21.15 -10.31 22.08
CA PRO A 169 -22.04 -10.28 20.93
C PRO A 169 -23.27 -9.42 21.26
N PRO A 170 -23.48 -8.28 20.59
CA PRO A 170 -24.71 -7.54 20.75
C PRO A 170 -25.84 -8.35 20.13
N THR A 171 -27.01 -8.35 20.76
CA THR A 171 -28.26 -8.74 20.10
C THR A 171 -28.39 -7.89 18.82
N PRO A 172 -28.73 -8.48 17.66
CA PRO A 172 -28.81 -7.73 16.41
C PRO A 172 -29.90 -6.65 16.50
N SER A 173 -29.47 -5.45 16.86
CA SER A 173 -30.31 -4.30 17.15
C SER A 173 -30.29 -3.33 15.97
N PHE A 174 -31.18 -2.33 16.00
CA PHE A 174 -31.14 -1.23 15.05
C PHE A 174 -29.79 -0.48 15.12
N TRP A 175 -29.26 -0.24 16.33
CA TRP A 175 -27.97 0.39 16.54
C TRP A 175 -26.81 -0.42 15.94
N PHE A 176 -26.82 -1.74 16.12
CA PHE A 176 -25.78 -2.58 15.56
C PHE A 176 -25.75 -2.57 14.01
N ARG A 177 -26.91 -2.42 13.36
CA ARG A 177 -26.98 -2.20 11.91
C ARG A 177 -26.38 -0.86 11.49
N LEU A 178 -26.66 0.19 12.24
CA LEU A 178 -26.15 1.54 11.98
C LEU A 178 -24.63 1.61 12.19
N GLU A 179 -24.13 1.07 13.30
CA GLU A 179 -22.68 0.93 13.54
C GLU A 179 -22.00 0.12 12.42
N GLY A 180 -22.66 -0.94 11.94
CA GLY A 180 -22.20 -1.73 10.81
C GLY A 180 -22.00 -0.89 9.55
N CYS A 181 -22.96 -0.05 9.17
CA CYS A 181 -22.81 0.79 7.98
C CYS A 181 -21.77 1.91 8.16
N GLN A 182 -21.70 2.53 9.34
CA GLN A 182 -20.67 3.55 9.66
C GLN A 182 -19.26 2.96 9.66
N PHE A 183 -19.10 1.74 10.17
CA PHE A 183 -17.86 0.98 10.07
C PHE A 183 -17.45 0.74 8.61
N LEU A 184 -18.38 0.26 7.77
CA LEU A 184 -18.11 0.03 6.35
C LEU A 184 -17.78 1.32 5.60
N CYS A 185 -18.45 2.43 5.91
CA CYS A 185 -18.11 3.76 5.42
C CYS A 185 -16.66 4.13 5.76
N GLY A 186 -16.27 3.94 7.03
CA GLY A 186 -14.90 4.16 7.49
C GLY A 186 -13.88 3.28 6.75
N TYR A 187 -14.20 2.01 6.51
CA TYR A 187 -13.36 1.10 5.72
C TYR A 187 -13.15 1.59 4.28
N HIS A 188 -14.20 2.02 3.58
CA HIS A 188 -14.07 2.55 2.22
C HIS A 188 -13.25 3.84 2.19
N SER A 189 -13.47 4.76 3.14
CA SER A 189 -12.68 5.98 3.29
C SER A 189 -11.20 5.68 3.56
N PHE A 190 -10.93 4.71 4.43
CA PHE A 190 -9.59 4.21 4.72
C PHE A 190 -8.91 3.65 3.47
N MET A 191 -9.59 2.80 2.69
CA MET A 191 -9.04 2.27 1.44
C MET A 191 -8.79 3.36 0.40
N GLY A 192 -9.61 4.41 0.37
CA GLY A 192 -9.34 5.61 -0.42
C GLY A 192 -8.02 6.29 0.00
N SER A 193 -7.81 6.47 1.30
CA SER A 193 -6.58 7.05 1.86
C SER A 193 -5.35 6.20 1.57
N VAL A 194 -5.47 4.87 1.69
CA VAL A 194 -4.43 3.90 1.31
C VAL A 194 -4.06 4.04 -0.16
N GLY A 195 -5.07 4.16 -1.04
CA GLY A 195 -4.87 4.40 -2.47
C GLY A 195 -4.08 5.69 -2.76
N GLN A 196 -4.39 6.79 -2.05
CA GLN A 196 -3.64 8.05 -2.18
C GLN A 196 -2.17 7.88 -1.83
N VAL A 197 -1.86 7.23 -0.71
CA VAL A 197 -0.48 6.99 -0.28
C VAL A 197 0.27 6.10 -1.28
N PHE A 198 -0.35 5.03 -1.79
CA PHE A 198 0.26 4.22 -2.84
C PHE A 198 0.45 4.98 -4.16
N GLY A 199 -0.42 5.94 -4.48
CA GLY A 199 -0.28 6.82 -5.65
C GLY A 199 1.00 7.65 -5.63
N GLU A 200 1.57 7.91 -4.46
CA GLU A 200 2.78 8.72 -4.28
C GLU A 200 4.08 7.92 -4.34
N TRP A 201 3.99 6.60 -4.28
CA TRP A 201 5.18 5.75 -4.37
C TRP A 201 5.68 5.74 -5.83
N GLY A 202 6.97 5.93 -6.06
CA GLY A 202 7.52 5.76 -7.42
C GLY A 202 7.45 4.30 -7.87
N ASP A 203 7.52 4.03 -9.18
CA ASP A 203 7.46 2.66 -9.72
C ASP A 203 8.76 1.86 -9.53
N SER A 204 9.79 2.46 -8.93
CA SER A 204 11.07 1.84 -8.62
C SER A 204 11.46 2.02 -7.14
N LEU A 205 12.17 1.02 -6.62
CA LEU A 205 12.78 1.06 -5.29
C LEU A 205 13.91 2.10 -5.22
N SER A 206 14.66 2.26 -6.31
CA SER A 206 15.83 3.14 -6.46
C SER A 206 15.48 4.58 -6.84
N GLY A 207 14.35 5.09 -6.33
CA GLY A 207 13.92 6.47 -6.55
C GLY A 207 14.89 7.47 -5.92
N ASN A 208 16.04 7.69 -6.55
CA ASN A 208 16.88 8.84 -6.35
C ASN A 208 15.97 10.04 -6.62
N ARG A 209 15.62 10.78 -5.57
CA ARG A 209 15.13 12.15 -5.70
C ARG A 209 16.28 12.97 -6.25
N THR A 210 16.57 12.84 -7.55
CA THR A 210 17.21 13.93 -8.26
C THR A 210 16.19 15.05 -8.24
N HIS A 211 16.30 15.92 -7.24
CA HIS A 211 15.86 17.29 -7.35
C HIS A 211 16.60 17.87 -8.55
N SER A 212 16.08 17.65 -9.75
CA SER A 212 16.38 18.53 -10.87
C SER A 212 15.87 19.89 -10.44
N PRO A 213 16.74 20.88 -10.19
CA PRO A 213 16.27 22.22 -9.89
C PRO A 213 15.43 22.64 -11.09
N ARG A 214 14.18 23.03 -10.82
CA ARG A 214 13.25 23.59 -11.79
C ARG A 214 14.01 24.64 -12.61
N ARG A 215 14.38 24.32 -13.86
CA ARG A 215 14.79 25.32 -14.85
C ARG A 215 13.55 26.14 -15.22
N ARG A 216 13.15 27.02 -14.32
CA ARG A 216 12.31 28.20 -14.59
C ARG A 216 13.10 29.42 -14.15
N ALA A 217 14.10 29.77 -14.94
CA ALA A 217 14.70 31.09 -14.91
C ALA A 217 15.25 31.38 -16.30
N LEU A 218 14.75 32.48 -16.89
CA LEU A 218 15.11 33.08 -18.17
C LEU A 218 14.78 32.18 -19.39
N TYR A 219 13.76 32.47 -20.19
CA TYR A 219 13.69 33.65 -21.05
C TYR A 219 12.24 34.15 -21.21
N LYS A 220 11.94 35.29 -20.61
CA LYS A 220 10.80 36.13 -21.00
C LYS A 220 11.24 37.57 -20.85
N GLY A 221 11.51 38.23 -21.98
CA GLY A 221 11.98 39.61 -21.95
C GLY A 221 12.60 40.14 -23.25
N ALA A 222 12.26 39.58 -24.42
CA ALA A 222 12.52 40.28 -25.67
C ALA A 222 11.38 41.27 -25.93
N ARG A 223 11.57 42.55 -25.56
CA ARG A 223 11.07 43.73 -26.31
C ARG A 223 11.39 45.07 -25.60
N ARG A 224 12.14 45.88 -26.35
CA ARG A 224 12.17 47.36 -26.46
C ARG A 224 13.12 48.18 -25.57
N ALA A 225 14.18 48.65 -26.24
CA ALA A 225 14.59 50.06 -26.46
C ALA A 225 14.76 50.95 -25.21
N ARG A 226 15.88 51.64 -24.98
CA ARG A 226 16.47 52.72 -25.82
C ARG A 226 17.88 53.09 -25.28
N PRO A 227 18.83 53.55 -26.11
CA PRO A 227 20.15 53.98 -25.63
C PRO A 227 20.16 55.46 -25.22
N SER A 228 20.73 55.77 -24.05
CA SER A 228 20.92 57.16 -23.60
C SER A 228 22.25 57.31 -22.85
N ARG A 229 23.23 57.83 -23.59
CA ARG A 229 24.36 58.71 -23.20
C ARG A 229 24.90 58.59 -21.77
N ARG A 230 26.16 58.14 -21.67
CA ARG A 230 27.14 58.78 -20.77
C ARG A 230 28.48 58.98 -21.49
N VAL A 231 28.78 60.26 -21.69
CA VAL A 231 30.09 60.81 -22.04
C VAL A 231 31.08 60.44 -20.93
N LYS A 232 32.29 60.01 -21.30
CA LYS A 232 33.55 60.35 -20.63
C LYS A 232 34.71 60.12 -21.62
N ARG A 233 35.25 61.22 -22.14
CA ARG A 233 36.51 61.27 -22.89
C ARG A 233 37.68 60.92 -21.95
N PRO A 234 38.71 60.19 -22.41
CA PRO A 234 39.99 60.14 -21.74
C PRO A 234 40.80 61.41 -22.04
N VAL A 235 41.43 61.99 -21.01
CA VAL A 235 42.38 63.10 -21.11
C VAL A 235 43.80 62.52 -21.06
N PRO A 236 44.69 62.81 -22.02
CA PRO A 236 46.13 62.58 -21.88
C PRO A 236 46.78 63.77 -21.14
N ARG A 237 47.64 63.46 -20.16
CA ARG A 237 48.47 64.43 -19.42
C ARG A 237 49.78 64.72 -20.16
N GLY A 238 50.18 65.99 -20.14
CA GLY A 238 51.56 66.50 -20.23
C GLY A 238 52.02 66.94 -21.63
N GLN A 239 52.76 68.03 -21.82
CA GLN A 239 53.23 69.13 -20.95
C GLN A 239 53.85 70.19 -21.88
N LEU A 240 53.68 71.48 -21.50
CA LEU A 240 54.55 72.66 -21.70
C LEU A 240 55.26 72.91 -23.05
N PHE A 241 55.12 74.12 -23.60
CA PHE A 241 56.25 75.05 -23.76
C PHE A 241 55.75 76.51 -23.70
N ARG A 242 56.59 77.34 -23.08
CA ARG A 242 56.69 78.77 -23.36
C ARG A 242 57.79 78.93 -24.40
#